data_AF-A0A420ESN0-F1
#
_entry.id   AF-A0A420ESN0-F1
#
_cell.length_a   1.000
_cell.length_b   1.000
_cell.length_c   1.000
_cell.angle_alpha   90.00
_cell.angle_beta   90.00
_cell.angle_gamma   90.00
#
_symmetry.space_group_name_H-M   'P 1'
#
loop_
_entity.id
_entity.type
_entity.pdbx_description
1 polymer ?
#
loop_
_entity_poly.entity_id
_entity_poly.type
_entity_poly.pdbx_seq_one_letter_code
_entity_poly.pdbx_strand_id
1 'polypeptide(L)'
;MTAAMPGEGRVDQYLDELFDRLAGTGAAGRRMLAEAESHLLAATEDGLSQGLDAEAAEREAVERFGAVSGIARQVPATAGSVRASMRRFFVGAWATAGVVMTWYGLSGVVTWMLGWPWVRLLIATDRFGTQPNMCDRPWVPSDPALDCVRHYHDQLYLIPVGADEVPRPLFAILAASGALLLLALMVVRRTTSLGTPAWTPAPTPSGLAVATSFGLTAAVLLLYAVTGGITSAQDWAPSYLTTGLLASVIAIVAARRTWLRTRTTSASMS
;
A
#
# COMPACT_ATOMS: atom_id res chain seq x y z
N MET A 1 -48.94 -6.09 -33.41
CA MET A 1 -48.09 -4.99 -32.91
C MET A 1 -47.54 -5.40 -31.55
N THR A 2 -46.44 -6.14 -31.56
CA THR A 2 -45.66 -6.50 -30.38
C THR A 2 -44.82 -5.27 -30.04
N ALA A 3 -45.05 -4.68 -28.87
CA ALA A 3 -44.21 -3.59 -28.38
C ALA A 3 -42.78 -4.13 -28.22
N ALA A 4 -41.84 -3.56 -28.98
CA ALA A 4 -40.42 -3.83 -28.82
C ALA A 4 -40.05 -3.55 -27.37
N MET A 5 -39.35 -4.49 -26.73
CA MET A 5 -38.90 -4.30 -25.36
C MET A 5 -37.89 -3.14 -25.33
N PRO A 6 -38.03 -2.18 -24.40
CA PRO A 6 -37.04 -1.12 -24.23
C PRO A 6 -35.71 -1.77 -23.80
N GLY A 7 -34.73 -1.81 -24.70
CA GLY A 7 -33.42 -2.45 -24.48
C GLY A 7 -32.80 -3.17 -25.68
N GLU A 8 -33.46 -3.24 -26.84
CA GLU A 8 -32.90 -3.89 -28.05
C GLU A 8 -32.56 -2.91 -29.19
N GLY A 9 -32.51 -1.60 -28.90
CA GLY A 9 -32.18 -0.57 -29.90
C GLY A 9 -30.72 -0.61 -30.34
N ARG A 10 -30.42 -0.12 -31.55
CA ARG A 10 -29.04 0.06 -32.02
C ARG A 10 -28.27 1.06 -31.16
N VAL A 11 -28.97 2.06 -30.62
CA VAL A 11 -28.39 3.05 -29.70
C VAL A 11 -27.95 2.39 -28.40
N ASP A 12 -28.77 1.51 -27.82
CA ASP A 12 -28.44 0.79 -26.58
C ASP A 12 -27.21 -0.10 -26.78
N GLN A 13 -27.15 -0.86 -27.87
CA GLN A 13 -25.97 -1.68 -28.21
C GLN A 13 -24.70 -0.84 -28.38
N TYR A 14 -24.83 0.35 -28.99
CA TYR A 14 -23.72 1.28 -29.13
C TYR A 14 -23.24 1.82 -27.78
N LEU A 15 -24.17 2.17 -26.89
CA LEU A 15 -23.87 2.65 -25.54
C LEU A 15 -23.26 1.57 -24.65
N ASP A 16 -23.71 0.32 -24.76
CA ASP A 16 -23.13 -0.83 -24.08
C ASP A 16 -21.68 -1.07 -24.54
N GLU A 17 -21.43 -1.06 -25.86
CA GLU A 17 -20.06 -1.20 -26.38
C GLU A 17 -19.17 -0.02 -25.94
N LEU A 18 -19.72 1.20 -25.96
CA LEU A 18 -19.00 2.39 -25.51
C LEU A 18 -18.72 2.33 -24.00
N PHE A 19 -19.67 1.87 -23.19
CA PHE A 19 -19.51 1.68 -21.74
C PHE A 19 -18.37 0.71 -21.44
N ASP A 20 -18.34 -0.45 -22.11
CA ASP A 20 -17.29 -1.44 -21.94
C ASP A 20 -15.90 -0.87 -22.29
N ARG A 21 -15.81 -0.06 -23.36
CA ARG A 21 -14.54 0.58 -23.74
C ARG A 21 -14.14 1.74 -22.84
N LEU A 22 -15.10 2.40 -22.20
CA LEU A 22 -14.85 3.47 -21.23
C LEU A 22 -14.67 2.92 -19.80
N ALA A 23 -14.81 1.61 -19.59
CA ALA A 23 -14.59 0.98 -18.30
C ALA A 23 -13.20 1.34 -17.73
N GLY A 24 -13.17 1.76 -16.47
CA GLY A 24 -11.92 2.17 -15.80
C GLY A 24 -11.49 3.62 -16.02
N THR A 25 -12.17 4.40 -16.87
CA THR A 25 -11.87 5.84 -17.07
C THR A 25 -12.52 6.76 -16.03
N GLY A 26 -13.35 6.21 -15.14
CA GLY A 26 -13.93 6.90 -13.99
C GLY A 26 -14.92 8.00 -14.37
N ALA A 27 -14.81 9.17 -13.75
CA ALA A 27 -15.74 10.30 -13.97
C ALA A 27 -15.63 10.92 -15.38
N ALA A 28 -14.53 10.69 -16.10
CA ALA A 28 -14.40 11.13 -17.48
C ALA A 28 -15.26 10.25 -18.41
N GLY A 29 -15.17 8.92 -18.28
CA GLY A 29 -16.00 7.99 -19.05
C GLY A 29 -17.48 8.15 -18.77
N ARG A 30 -17.89 8.30 -17.51
CA ARG A 30 -19.31 8.53 -17.17
C ARG A 30 -19.86 9.81 -17.81
N ARG A 31 -19.07 10.89 -17.83
CA ARG A 31 -19.48 12.13 -18.50
C ARG A 31 -19.57 11.95 -20.01
N MET A 32 -18.57 11.31 -20.61
CA MET A 32 -18.57 11.00 -22.05
C MET A 32 -19.75 10.10 -22.44
N LEU A 33 -20.09 9.11 -21.62
CA LEU A 33 -21.22 8.21 -21.89
C LEU A 33 -22.55 8.95 -21.83
N ALA A 34 -22.77 9.77 -20.80
CA ALA A 34 -23.98 10.58 -20.68
C ALA A 34 -24.10 11.62 -21.81
N GLU A 35 -22.97 12.19 -22.25
CA GLU A 35 -22.92 13.09 -23.40
C GLU A 35 -23.22 12.35 -24.71
N ALA A 36 -22.65 11.17 -24.91
CA ALA A 36 -22.93 10.33 -26.07
C ALA A 36 -24.40 9.89 -26.14
N GLU A 37 -24.97 9.44 -25.01
CA GLU A 37 -26.39 9.10 -24.89
C GLU A 37 -27.27 10.29 -25.26
N SER A 38 -27.02 11.46 -24.68
CA SER A 38 -27.78 12.68 -25.00
C SER A 38 -27.72 13.05 -26.47
N HIS A 39 -26.55 12.92 -27.11
CA HIS A 39 -26.39 13.23 -28.54
C HIS A 39 -27.04 12.20 -29.46
N LEU A 40 -26.97 10.92 -29.11
CA LEU A 40 -27.62 9.85 -29.87
C LEU A 40 -29.14 10.00 -29.81
N LEU A 41 -29.70 10.23 -28.63
CA LEU A 41 -31.15 10.45 -28.46
C LEU A 41 -31.64 11.67 -29.25
N ALA A 42 -30.90 12.78 -29.19
CA ALA A 42 -31.25 13.97 -29.97
C ALA A 42 -31.19 13.71 -31.50
N ALA A 43 -30.17 13.00 -31.97
CA ALA A 43 -30.04 12.65 -33.38
C ALA A 43 -31.14 11.67 -33.85
N THR A 44 -31.57 10.75 -32.99
CA THR A 44 -32.70 9.85 -33.26
C THR A 44 -34.02 10.62 -33.34
N GLU A 45 -34.27 11.57 -32.42
CA GLU A 45 -35.45 12.44 -32.46
C GLU A 45 -35.50 13.30 -33.74
N ASP A 46 -34.35 13.83 -34.16
CA ASP A 46 -34.21 14.55 -35.43
C ASP A 46 -34.58 13.66 -36.63
N GLY A 47 -34.12 12.41 -36.66
CA GLY A 47 -34.45 11.45 -37.72
C GLY A 47 -35.95 11.12 -37.78
N LEU A 48 -36.58 10.94 -36.62
CA LEU A 48 -38.03 10.74 -36.50
C LEU A 48 -38.81 11.95 -37.03
N SER A 49 -38.36 13.17 -36.72
CA SER A 49 -39.00 14.41 -37.20
C SER A 49 -38.95 14.56 -38.73
N GLN A 50 -37.97 13.91 -39.37
CA GLN A 50 -37.80 13.85 -40.82
C GLN A 50 -38.62 12.73 -41.48
N GLY A 51 -39.38 11.96 -40.69
CA GLY A 51 -40.26 10.91 -41.19
C GLY A 51 -39.60 9.54 -41.35
N LEU A 52 -38.41 9.34 -40.79
CA LEU A 52 -37.81 8.00 -40.69
C LEU A 52 -38.58 7.15 -39.68
N ASP A 53 -38.59 5.83 -39.90
CA ASP A 53 -38.98 4.90 -38.84
C ASP A 53 -37.93 4.87 -37.72
N ALA A 54 -38.30 4.34 -36.55
CA ALA A 54 -37.43 4.34 -35.38
C ALA A 54 -36.10 3.60 -35.59
N GLU A 55 -36.13 2.45 -36.28
CA GLU A 55 -34.93 1.65 -36.52
C GLU A 55 -33.95 2.36 -37.48
N ALA A 56 -34.49 2.99 -38.53
CA ALA A 56 -33.73 3.79 -39.47
C ALA A 56 -33.15 5.05 -38.80
N ALA A 57 -33.92 5.72 -37.95
CA ALA A 57 -33.47 6.90 -37.21
C ALA A 57 -32.33 6.58 -36.22
N GLU A 58 -32.42 5.48 -35.48
CA GLU A 58 -31.33 5.02 -34.60
C GLU A 58 -30.07 4.65 -35.39
N ARG A 59 -30.25 3.97 -36.53
CA ARG A 59 -29.15 3.58 -37.42
C ARG A 59 -28.41 4.80 -37.96
N GLU A 60 -29.16 5.78 -38.47
CA GLU A 60 -28.58 7.03 -38.97
C GLU A 60 -27.88 7.82 -37.84
N ALA A 61 -28.48 7.88 -36.64
CA ALA A 61 -27.87 8.52 -35.48
C ALA A 61 -26.50 7.91 -35.13
N VAL A 62 -26.40 6.58 -35.05
CA VAL A 62 -25.14 5.87 -34.78
C VAL A 62 -24.11 6.08 -35.89
N GLU A 63 -24.53 6.02 -37.17
CA GLU A 63 -23.64 6.26 -38.31
C GLU A 63 -23.08 7.68 -38.32
N ARG A 64 -23.91 8.68 -37.98
CA ARG A 64 -23.52 10.09 -37.88
C ARG A 64 -22.61 10.37 -36.69
N PHE A 65 -22.86 9.72 -35.55
CA PHE A 65 -22.06 9.84 -34.35
C PHE A 65 -20.65 9.23 -34.52
N GLY A 66 -20.55 8.16 -35.32
CA GLY A 66 -19.30 7.55 -35.73
C GLY A 66 -18.90 6.32 -34.90
N ALA A 67 -17.82 5.66 -35.28
CA ALA A 67 -17.43 4.39 -34.67
C ALA A 67 -17.03 4.52 -33.19
N VAL A 68 -17.49 3.59 -32.35
CA VAL A 68 -17.19 3.52 -30.90
C VAL A 68 -15.69 3.67 -30.61
N SER A 69 -14.84 3.01 -31.42
CA SER A 69 -13.37 3.07 -31.25
C SER A 69 -12.75 4.44 -31.51
N GLY A 70 -13.39 5.28 -32.31
CA GLY A 70 -12.97 6.66 -32.58
C GLY A 70 -13.31 7.56 -31.40
N ILE A 71 -14.54 7.46 -30.90
CA ILE A 71 -15.02 8.23 -29.74
C ILE A 71 -14.27 7.84 -28.46
N ALA A 72 -14.12 6.56 -28.19
CA ALA A 72 -13.39 6.07 -27.00
C ALA A 72 -11.93 6.56 -26.95
N ARG A 73 -11.29 6.79 -28.11
CA ARG A 73 -9.92 7.33 -28.19
C ARG A 73 -9.82 8.81 -27.85
N GLN A 74 -10.92 9.55 -27.94
CA GLN A 74 -10.95 10.98 -27.60
C GLN A 74 -10.96 11.21 -26.09
N VAL A 75 -11.41 10.22 -25.31
CA VAL A 75 -11.35 10.29 -23.85
C VAL A 75 -9.88 10.14 -23.41
N PRO A 76 -9.25 11.18 -22.83
CA PRO A 76 -7.83 11.15 -22.46
C PRO A 76 -7.49 10.11 -21.38
N ALA A 77 -8.51 9.44 -20.82
CA ALA A 77 -8.40 8.45 -19.77
C ALA A 77 -8.33 7.01 -20.28
N THR A 78 -8.74 6.69 -21.53
CA THR A 78 -8.59 5.33 -22.09
C THR A 78 -7.13 5.01 -22.42
N ALA A 79 -6.35 6.02 -22.81
CA ALA A 79 -4.91 5.99 -22.67
C ALA A 79 -4.58 6.30 -21.20
N GLY A 80 -4.70 5.30 -20.32
CA GLY A 80 -4.15 5.36 -18.97
C GLY A 80 -2.66 5.64 -19.10
N SER A 81 -2.29 6.93 -19.18
CA SER A 81 -0.95 7.28 -19.64
C SER A 81 0.03 6.60 -18.71
N VAL A 82 0.95 5.82 -19.25
CA VAL A 82 2.04 5.20 -18.48
C VAL A 82 2.65 6.25 -17.56
N ARG A 83 2.70 7.50 -18.02
CA ARG A 83 3.04 8.69 -17.24
C ARG A 83 2.18 8.90 -15.98
N ALA A 84 0.86 8.88 -16.04
CA ALA A 84 -0.01 9.02 -14.88
C ALA A 84 0.15 7.86 -13.88
N SER A 85 0.31 6.63 -14.38
CA SER A 85 0.59 5.47 -13.54
C SER A 85 1.94 5.62 -12.85
N MET A 86 3.00 5.90 -13.61
CA MET A 86 4.37 6.11 -13.14
C MET A 86 4.47 7.26 -12.14
N ARG A 87 3.69 8.33 -12.33
CA ARG A 87 3.55 9.43 -11.37
C ARG A 87 3.00 8.98 -10.01
N ARG A 88 1.94 8.17 -10.00
CA ARG A 88 1.37 7.61 -8.75
C ARG A 88 2.36 6.64 -8.09
N PHE A 89 3.02 5.80 -8.88
CA PHE A 89 4.08 4.92 -8.39
C PHE A 89 5.22 5.71 -7.75
N PHE A 90 5.67 6.79 -8.37
CA PHE A 90 6.75 7.62 -7.84
C PHE A 90 6.38 8.25 -6.48
N VAL A 91 5.17 8.82 -6.37
CA VAL A 91 4.68 9.38 -5.10
C VAL A 91 4.54 8.29 -4.03
N GLY A 92 4.01 7.13 -4.41
CA GLY A 92 3.90 5.97 -3.53
C GLY A 92 5.27 5.48 -3.05
N ALA A 93 6.23 5.30 -3.96
CA ALA A 93 7.58 4.86 -3.67
C ALA A 93 8.32 5.85 -2.77
N TRP A 94 8.19 7.17 -3.02
CA TRP A 94 8.75 8.20 -2.16
C TRP A 94 8.18 8.11 -0.74
N ALA A 95 6.85 8.07 -0.60
CA ALA A 95 6.20 7.95 0.71
C ALA A 95 6.66 6.68 1.44
N THR A 96 6.66 5.53 0.76
CA THR A 96 7.12 4.25 1.33
C THR A 96 8.58 4.32 1.77
N ALA A 97 9.47 4.87 0.94
CA ALA A 97 10.88 5.03 1.29
C ALA A 97 11.05 5.88 2.56
N GLY A 98 10.36 7.02 2.63
CA GLY A 98 10.39 7.89 3.81
C GLY A 98 9.89 7.20 5.08
N VAL A 99 8.78 6.45 4.99
CA VAL A 99 8.24 5.69 6.13
C VAL A 99 9.21 4.58 6.57
N VAL A 100 9.73 3.79 5.63
CA VAL A 100 10.64 2.68 5.93
C VAL A 100 11.94 3.18 6.55
N MET A 101 12.54 4.25 6.00
CA MET A 101 13.76 4.84 6.57
C MET A 101 13.50 5.41 7.98
N THR A 102 12.38 6.10 8.18
CA THR A 102 12.01 6.65 9.49
C THR A 102 11.81 5.53 10.51
N TRP A 103 11.05 4.50 10.15
CA TRP A 103 10.80 3.34 10.99
C TRP A 103 12.10 2.62 11.38
N TYR A 104 12.93 2.30 10.39
CA TYR A 104 14.18 1.58 10.60
C TYR A 104 15.16 2.39 11.45
N GLY A 105 15.35 3.67 11.12
CA GLY A 105 16.20 4.57 11.89
C GLY A 105 15.71 4.77 13.31
N LEU A 106 14.41 5.01 13.51
CA LEU A 106 13.82 5.19 14.84
C LEU A 106 13.94 3.92 15.69
N SER A 107 13.76 2.75 15.09
CA SER A 107 13.97 1.48 15.78
C SER A 107 15.41 1.35 16.28
N GLY A 108 16.40 1.68 15.44
CA GLY A 108 17.80 1.69 15.85
C GLY A 108 18.11 2.70 16.96
N VAL A 109 17.51 3.90 16.91
CA VAL A 109 17.63 4.91 17.97
C VAL A 109 17.01 4.41 19.29
N VAL A 110 15.83 3.81 19.24
CA VAL A 110 15.17 3.25 20.43
C VAL A 110 16.00 2.11 21.03
N THR A 111 16.48 1.18 20.20
CA THR A 111 17.38 0.11 20.65
C THR A 111 18.65 0.66 21.28
N TRP A 112 19.23 1.72 20.70
CA TRP A 112 20.40 2.39 21.28
C TRP A 112 20.08 3.07 22.62
N MET A 113 18.97 3.79 22.71
CA MET A 113 18.52 4.46 23.93
C MET A 113 18.16 3.47 25.04
N LEU A 114 17.63 2.29 24.69
CA LEU A 114 17.37 1.22 25.65
C LEU A 114 18.69 0.54 26.04
N GLY A 115 19.55 0.23 25.08
CA GLY A 115 20.83 -0.44 25.33
C GLY A 115 21.74 0.36 26.25
N TRP A 116 21.86 1.68 26.07
CA TRP A 116 22.91 2.43 26.75
C TRP A 116 22.79 2.55 28.29
N PRO A 117 21.65 2.99 28.86
CA PRO A 117 21.47 3.03 30.31
C PRO A 117 21.03 1.68 30.88
N TRP A 118 20.20 0.90 30.18
CA TRP A 118 19.68 -0.35 30.72
C TRP A 118 20.67 -1.49 30.64
N VAL A 119 21.58 -1.59 29.67
CA VAL A 119 22.60 -2.65 29.71
C VAL A 119 23.52 -2.45 30.92
N ARG A 120 23.89 -1.20 31.24
CA ARG A 120 24.64 -0.91 32.48
C ARG A 120 23.82 -1.23 33.73
N LEU A 121 22.53 -0.92 33.73
CA LEU A 121 21.65 -1.21 34.86
C LEU A 121 21.39 -2.72 35.01
N LEU A 122 21.17 -3.43 33.90
CA LEU A 122 20.87 -4.86 33.83
C LEU A 122 22.10 -5.69 34.23
N ILE A 123 23.29 -5.30 33.78
CA ILE A 123 24.56 -5.86 34.23
C ILE A 123 24.81 -5.53 35.70
N ALA A 124 24.49 -4.31 36.16
CA ALA A 124 24.54 -3.99 37.60
C ALA A 124 23.50 -4.77 38.42
N THR A 125 22.40 -5.20 37.79
CA THR A 125 21.36 -6.03 38.39
C THR A 125 21.58 -7.54 38.24
N ASP A 126 22.76 -7.99 37.83
CA ASP A 126 23.14 -9.41 38.06
C ASP A 126 23.18 -9.73 39.57
N ARG A 127 23.19 -8.69 40.41
CA ARG A 127 22.88 -8.75 41.85
C ARG A 127 21.42 -9.11 42.18
N PHE A 128 20.49 -9.08 41.22
CA PHE A 128 19.05 -9.33 41.37
C PHE A 128 18.55 -10.62 40.67
N GLY A 129 19.44 -11.47 40.14
CA GLY A 129 19.20 -12.92 40.14
C GLY A 129 18.51 -13.58 38.95
N THR A 130 18.67 -13.11 37.71
CA THR A 130 18.21 -13.89 36.55
C THR A 130 19.18 -15.00 36.14
N GLN A 131 20.50 -14.84 36.36
CA GLN A 131 21.50 -15.93 36.25
C GLN A 131 22.69 -15.75 37.23
N PRO A 132 22.47 -15.89 38.55
CA PRO A 132 23.58 -15.83 39.50
C PRO A 132 24.63 -16.90 39.12
N ASN A 133 25.90 -16.50 39.09
CA ASN A 133 27.06 -17.34 38.79
C ASN A 133 27.30 -17.66 37.30
N MET A 134 26.80 -16.85 36.37
CA MET A 134 27.08 -17.03 34.93
C MET A 134 28.59 -16.96 34.63
N CYS A 135 29.31 -16.09 35.32
CA CYS A 135 30.78 -15.97 35.23
C CYS A 135 31.55 -17.11 35.92
N ASP A 136 30.90 -17.90 36.78
CA ASP A 136 31.53 -19.06 37.45
C ASP A 136 31.29 -20.37 36.69
N ARG A 137 30.61 -20.33 35.53
CA ARG A 137 30.37 -21.54 34.73
C ARG A 137 31.69 -22.02 34.12
N PRO A 138 31.99 -23.33 34.16
CA PRO A 138 33.30 -23.88 33.76
C PRO A 138 33.63 -23.77 32.26
N TRP A 139 32.67 -23.39 31.42
CA TRP A 139 32.87 -23.14 29.99
C TRP A 139 33.18 -21.68 29.66
N VAL A 140 33.06 -20.76 30.64
CA VAL A 140 33.49 -19.37 30.47
C VAL A 140 35.02 -19.37 30.63
N PRO A 141 35.79 -18.89 29.63
CA PRO A 141 37.24 -18.88 29.71
C PRO A 141 37.67 -18.17 31.00
N SER A 142 38.38 -18.88 31.87
CA SER A 142 38.83 -18.40 33.18
C SER A 142 39.97 -17.37 33.09
N ASP A 143 40.09 -16.66 31.98
CA ASP A 143 41.12 -15.63 31.80
C ASP A 143 40.68 -14.39 32.59
N PRO A 144 41.31 -14.08 33.74
CA PRO A 144 40.89 -12.97 34.60
C PRO A 144 41.08 -11.59 33.92
N ALA A 145 41.77 -11.53 32.78
CA ALA A 145 41.95 -10.30 32.01
C ALA A 145 40.80 -10.01 31.04
N LEU A 146 40.01 -11.01 30.66
CA LEU A 146 38.78 -10.84 29.90
C LEU A 146 37.64 -10.69 30.90
N ASP A 147 37.32 -9.44 31.25
CA ASP A 147 36.09 -9.09 31.98
C ASP A 147 34.95 -9.97 31.44
N CYS A 148 34.40 -10.86 32.27
CA CYS A 148 33.20 -11.64 31.94
C CYS A 148 32.09 -10.71 31.38
N VAL A 149 32.05 -9.49 31.93
CA VAL A 149 31.24 -8.37 31.45
C VAL A 149 31.51 -8.02 30.00
N ARG A 150 32.77 -7.96 29.55
CA ARG A 150 33.12 -7.65 28.16
C ARG A 150 32.73 -8.77 27.20
N HIS A 151 32.89 -10.03 27.61
CA HIS A 151 32.47 -11.18 26.81
C HIS A 151 30.94 -11.24 26.64
N TYR A 152 30.21 -11.01 27.72
CA TYR A 152 28.74 -11.00 27.69
C TYR A 152 28.15 -9.70 27.15
N HIS A 153 28.85 -8.57 27.27
CA HIS A 153 28.44 -7.31 26.67
C HIS A 153 28.26 -7.46 25.16
N ASP A 154 29.11 -8.23 24.49
CA ASP A 154 28.98 -8.49 23.05
C ASP A 154 27.82 -9.45 22.72
N GLN A 155 27.33 -10.26 23.67
CA GLN A 155 26.20 -11.19 23.47
C GLN A 155 24.84 -10.71 24.01
N LEU A 156 24.82 -9.79 24.98
CA LEU A 156 23.62 -9.22 25.58
C LEU A 156 22.98 -8.12 24.74
N TYR A 157 23.62 -7.73 23.65
CA TYR A 157 22.99 -6.87 22.67
C TYR A 157 21.86 -7.65 22.00
N LEU A 158 20.63 -7.32 22.38
CA LEU A 158 19.39 -7.53 21.60
C LEU A 158 19.43 -6.85 20.22
N ILE A 159 20.60 -6.36 19.81
CA ILE A 159 20.81 -5.72 18.53
C ILE A 159 20.99 -6.86 17.51
N PRO A 160 20.26 -6.83 16.38
CA PRO A 160 20.44 -7.84 15.34
C PRO A 160 21.92 -7.97 14.96
N VAL A 161 22.40 -9.22 14.88
CA VAL A 161 23.76 -9.58 14.48
C VAL A 161 24.16 -8.77 13.24
N GLY A 162 25.25 -7.99 13.36
CA GLY A 162 25.77 -7.12 12.29
C GLY A 162 25.51 -5.62 12.45
N ALA A 163 24.73 -5.20 13.45
CA ALA A 163 24.52 -3.78 13.73
C ALA A 163 25.71 -3.09 14.41
N ASP A 164 26.65 -3.84 14.98
CA ASP A 164 27.85 -3.32 15.64
C ASP A 164 28.82 -2.67 14.63
N GLU A 165 28.75 -3.13 13.37
CA GLU A 165 29.50 -2.58 12.25
C GLU A 165 28.91 -1.27 11.73
N VAL A 166 27.65 -0.98 12.09
CA VAL A 166 26.95 0.22 11.62
C VAL A 166 27.26 1.38 12.59
N PRO A 167 27.84 2.49 12.12
CA PRO A 167 28.13 3.63 12.98
C PRO A 167 26.84 4.08 13.68
N ARG A 168 26.85 4.16 15.01
CA ARG A 168 25.72 4.63 15.84
C ARG A 168 25.00 5.87 15.30
N PRO A 169 25.68 6.94 14.82
CA PRO A 169 24.97 8.10 14.27
C PRO A 169 24.15 7.79 13.01
N LEU A 170 24.43 6.69 12.30
CA LEU A 170 23.75 6.34 11.06
C LEU A 170 22.25 6.09 11.28
N PHE A 171 21.84 5.46 12.38
CA PHE A 171 20.41 5.24 12.66
C PHE A 171 19.65 6.55 12.83
N ALA A 172 20.25 7.52 13.54
CA ALA A 172 19.69 8.85 13.70
C ALA A 172 19.63 9.61 12.36
N ILE A 173 20.67 9.49 11.54
CA ILE A 173 20.71 10.07 10.18
C ILE A 173 19.62 9.44 9.29
N LEU A 174 19.43 8.12 9.33
CA LEU A 174 18.39 7.42 8.59
C LEU A 174 16.98 7.84 9.04
N ALA A 175 16.76 7.97 10.36
CA ALA A 175 15.49 8.46 10.90
C ALA A 175 15.20 9.89 10.44
N ALA A 176 16.18 10.79 10.59
CA ALA A 176 16.04 12.19 10.21
C ALA A 176 15.85 12.37 8.69
N SER A 177 16.60 11.64 7.87
CA SER A 177 16.46 11.67 6.41
C SER A 177 15.09 11.13 5.96
N GLY A 178 14.59 10.04 6.56
CA GLY A 178 13.24 9.55 6.32
C GLY A 178 12.16 10.60 6.66
N ALA A 179 12.29 11.25 7.82
CA ALA A 179 11.36 12.32 8.23
C ALA A 179 11.42 13.54 7.30
N LEU A 180 12.62 13.94 6.89
CA LEU A 180 12.83 15.02 5.91
C LEU A 180 12.24 14.68 4.54
N LEU A 181 12.37 13.43 4.07
CA LEU A 181 11.73 12.97 2.82
C LEU A 181 10.20 13.07 2.89
N LEU A 182 9.60 12.69 4.02
CA LEU A 182 8.15 12.80 4.23
C LEU A 182 7.70 14.27 4.33
N LEU A 183 8.47 15.11 5.03
CA LEU A 183 8.20 16.53 5.13
C LEU A 183 8.29 17.21 3.75
N ALA A 184 9.34 16.91 2.98
CA ALA A 184 9.51 17.40 1.62
C ALA A 184 8.33 16.97 0.74
N LEU A 185 7.90 15.70 0.82
CA LEU A 185 6.73 15.22 0.10
C LEU A 185 5.46 15.98 0.52
N MET A 186 5.25 16.23 1.81
CA MET A 186 4.10 17.02 2.30
C MET A 186 4.12 18.46 1.79
N VAL A 187 5.28 19.13 1.85
CA VAL A 187 5.45 20.50 1.34
C VAL A 187 5.19 20.55 -0.16
N VAL A 188 5.81 19.66 -0.93
CA VAL A 188 5.62 19.56 -2.39
C VAL A 188 4.16 19.28 -2.72
N ARG A 189 3.49 18.37 -2.01
CA ARG A 189 2.05 18.10 -2.22
C ARG A 189 1.18 19.30 -1.89
N ARG A 190 1.56 20.12 -0.92
CA ARG A 190 0.82 21.34 -0.55
C ARG A 190 1.03 22.48 -1.54
N THR A 191 2.22 22.60 -2.13
CA THR A 191 2.58 23.75 -2.98
C THR A 191 2.42 23.48 -4.47
N THR A 192 2.31 22.22 -4.90
CA THR A 192 2.25 21.84 -6.32
C THR A 192 1.01 21.03 -6.66
N SER A 193 0.81 20.75 -7.96
CA SER A 193 -0.29 19.91 -8.46
C SER A 193 -0.27 18.46 -7.97
N LEU A 194 0.81 18.02 -7.28
CA LEU A 194 0.91 16.73 -6.58
C LEU A 194 -0.12 16.56 -5.45
N GLY A 195 -0.73 17.66 -4.98
CA GLY A 195 -1.85 17.62 -4.03
C GLY A 195 -3.18 17.17 -4.64
N THR A 196 -3.32 17.22 -5.96
CA THR A 196 -4.59 16.89 -6.63
C THR A 196 -4.92 15.40 -6.57
N PRO A 197 -6.22 15.02 -6.64
CA PRO A 197 -6.65 13.62 -6.65
C PRO A 197 -6.01 12.78 -7.77
N ALA A 198 -5.50 13.42 -8.82
CA ALA A 198 -4.83 12.76 -9.93
C ALA A 198 -3.54 12.01 -9.48
N TRP A 199 -2.85 12.52 -8.46
CA TRP A 199 -1.57 12.00 -7.96
C TRP A 199 -1.68 11.12 -6.72
N THR A 200 -2.83 11.12 -6.04
CA THR A 200 -3.07 10.18 -4.95
C THR A 200 -3.19 8.75 -5.49
N PRO A 201 -2.38 7.79 -5.00
CA PRO A 201 -2.57 6.39 -5.36
C PRO A 201 -3.98 5.96 -4.97
N ALA A 202 -4.62 5.18 -5.84
CA ALA A 202 -5.96 4.66 -5.53
C ALA A 202 -5.88 3.85 -4.23
N PRO A 203 -6.82 4.03 -3.30
CA PRO A 203 -6.74 3.44 -1.96
C PRO A 203 -6.79 1.91 -2.01
N THR A 204 -7.41 1.35 -3.04
CA THR A 204 -7.60 -0.10 -3.22
C THR A 204 -6.29 -0.85 -3.48
N PRO A 205 -5.52 -0.53 -4.54
CA PRO A 205 -4.25 -1.20 -4.79
C PRO A 205 -3.22 -0.95 -3.69
N SER A 206 -3.17 0.26 -3.09
CA SER A 206 -2.28 0.53 -1.97
C SER A 206 -2.67 -0.28 -0.73
N GLY A 207 -3.97 -0.41 -0.44
CA GLY A 207 -4.45 -1.19 0.69
C GLY A 207 -4.14 -2.68 0.54
N LEU A 208 -4.28 -3.22 -0.67
CA LEU A 208 -3.88 -4.60 -0.99
C LEU A 208 -2.38 -4.79 -0.86
N ALA A 209 -1.56 -3.89 -1.42
CA ALA A 209 -0.11 -3.99 -1.33
C ALA A 209 0.38 -3.98 0.13
N VAL A 210 -0.18 -3.11 0.97
CA VAL A 210 0.13 -3.09 2.40
C VAL A 210 -0.33 -4.38 3.06
N ALA A 211 -1.56 -4.83 2.79
CA ALA A 211 -2.09 -6.06 3.39
C ALA A 211 -1.26 -7.30 3.01
N THR A 212 -0.83 -7.43 1.76
CA THR A 212 -0.04 -8.57 1.31
C THR A 212 1.37 -8.54 1.87
N SER A 213 2.06 -7.40 1.85
CA SER A 213 3.41 -7.28 2.42
C SER A 213 3.40 -7.59 3.92
N PHE A 214 2.52 -6.96 4.70
CA PHE A 214 2.44 -7.22 6.14
C PHE A 214 1.93 -8.62 6.46
N GLY A 215 1.02 -9.17 5.66
CA GLY A 215 0.54 -10.55 5.82
C GLY A 215 1.65 -11.57 5.61
N LEU A 216 2.48 -11.39 4.57
CA LEU A 216 3.64 -12.25 4.32
C LEU A 216 4.68 -12.11 5.44
N THR A 217 5.01 -10.88 5.83
CA THR A 217 5.93 -10.63 6.95
C THR A 217 5.42 -11.28 8.24
N ALA A 218 4.13 -11.15 8.55
CA ALA A 218 3.52 -11.78 9.70
C ALA A 218 3.64 -13.30 9.67
N ALA A 219 3.32 -13.93 8.54
CA ALA A 219 3.42 -15.38 8.39
C ALA A 219 4.85 -15.89 8.62
N VAL A 220 5.85 -15.20 8.04
CA VAL A 220 7.27 -15.55 8.23
C VAL A 220 7.67 -15.39 9.70
N LEU A 221 7.36 -14.25 10.34
CA LEU A 221 7.75 -13.99 11.73
C LEU A 221 7.08 -14.96 12.71
N LEU A 222 5.79 -15.27 12.52
CA LEU A 222 5.08 -16.25 13.35
C LEU A 222 5.65 -17.65 13.15
N LEU A 223 6.02 -18.04 11.93
CA LEU A 223 6.69 -19.31 11.68
C LEU A 223 8.02 -19.39 12.43
N TYR A 224 8.86 -18.35 12.36
CA TYR A 224 10.12 -18.28 13.13
C TYR A 224 9.90 -18.35 14.64
N ALA A 225 8.86 -17.68 15.15
CA ALA A 225 8.52 -17.73 16.57
C ALA A 225 8.12 -19.15 17.02
N VAL A 226 7.30 -19.84 16.23
CA VAL A 226 6.85 -21.20 16.52
C VAL A 226 8.01 -22.19 16.42
N THR A 227 8.81 -22.12 15.36
CA THR A 227 9.96 -23.02 15.20
C THR A 227 10.99 -22.78 16.30
N GLY A 228 11.37 -21.53 16.57
CA GLY A 228 12.31 -21.17 17.64
C GLY A 228 11.82 -21.59 19.04
N GLY A 229 10.51 -21.51 19.30
CA GLY A 229 9.91 -21.98 20.54
C GLY A 229 9.96 -23.51 20.72
N ILE A 230 9.84 -24.26 19.63
CA ILE A 230 9.84 -25.74 19.65
C ILE A 230 11.25 -26.31 19.67
N THR A 231 12.15 -25.79 18.84
CA THR A 231 13.43 -26.45 18.56
C THR A 231 14.57 -26.01 19.46
N SER A 232 14.49 -24.82 20.07
CA SER A 232 15.72 -24.19 20.56
C SER A 232 15.61 -23.38 21.85
N ALA A 233 14.43 -23.30 22.50
CA ALA A 233 14.22 -22.44 23.69
C ALA A 233 14.94 -21.09 23.56
N GLN A 234 14.91 -20.51 22.35
CA GLN A 234 15.71 -19.34 22.03
C GLN A 234 15.02 -18.09 22.54
N ASP A 235 15.77 -17.24 23.25
CA ASP A 235 15.28 -16.04 23.94
C ASP A 235 14.61 -15.01 23.01
N TRP A 236 14.75 -15.16 21.70
CA TRP A 236 14.15 -14.31 20.67
C TRP A 236 12.77 -14.77 20.18
N ALA A 237 12.27 -15.95 20.56
CA ALA A 237 10.94 -16.40 20.13
C ALA A 237 9.80 -15.41 20.51
N PRO A 238 9.80 -14.78 21.70
CA PRO A 238 8.78 -13.79 22.07
C PRO A 238 8.81 -12.52 21.19
N SER A 239 9.99 -12.08 20.73
CA SER A 239 10.10 -10.87 19.91
C SER A 239 9.55 -11.09 18.50
N TYR A 240 9.81 -12.26 17.89
CA TYR A 240 9.19 -12.62 16.61
C TYR A 240 7.69 -12.85 16.75
N LEU A 241 7.22 -13.44 17.85
CA LEU A 241 5.79 -13.63 18.09
C LEU A 241 5.05 -12.29 18.17
N THR A 242 5.54 -11.37 19.01
CA THR A 242 4.93 -10.05 19.19
C THR A 242 4.94 -9.24 17.90
N THR A 243 6.06 -9.25 17.17
CA THR A 243 6.18 -8.53 15.88
C THR A 243 5.27 -9.15 14.81
N GLY A 244 5.19 -10.49 14.74
CA GLY A 244 4.30 -11.19 13.82
C GLY A 244 2.81 -10.93 14.08
N LEU A 245 2.41 -10.88 15.36
CA LEU A 245 1.05 -10.51 15.75
C LEU A 245 0.71 -9.07 15.37
N LEU A 246 1.61 -8.12 15.62
CA LEU A 246 1.42 -6.72 15.22
C LEU A 246 1.27 -6.58 13.70
N ALA A 247 2.13 -7.25 12.93
CA ALA A 247 2.06 -7.27 11.48
C ALA A 247 0.73 -7.88 10.97
N SER A 248 0.22 -8.93 11.65
CA SER A 248 -1.07 -9.54 11.34
C SER A 248 -2.23 -8.57 11.52
N VAL A 249 -2.25 -7.81 12.63
CA VAL A 249 -3.28 -6.79 12.88
C VAL A 249 -3.27 -5.72 11.81
N ILE A 250 -2.09 -5.23 11.42
CA ILE A 250 -1.94 -4.22 10.35
C ILE A 250 -2.50 -4.77 9.02
N ALA A 251 -2.14 -6.01 8.66
CA ALA A 251 -2.62 -6.65 7.44
C ALA A 251 -4.15 -6.79 7.42
N ILE A 252 -4.76 -7.24 8.53
CA ILE A 252 -6.21 -7.40 8.67
C ILE A 252 -6.93 -6.06 8.56
N VAL A 253 -6.44 -5.02 9.23
CA VAL A 253 -7.04 -3.67 9.18
C VAL A 253 -6.97 -3.09 7.76
N ALA A 254 -5.84 -3.27 7.07
CA ALA A 254 -5.67 -2.85 5.69
C ALA A 254 -6.61 -3.59 4.73
N ALA A 255 -6.71 -4.91 4.84
CA ALA A 255 -7.63 -5.73 4.05
C ALA A 255 -9.09 -5.34 4.29
N ARG A 256 -9.51 -5.17 5.55
CA ARG A 256 -10.89 -4.80 5.92
C ARG A 256 -11.27 -3.42 5.38
N ARG A 257 -10.38 -2.42 5.49
CA ARG A 257 -10.63 -1.07 4.95
C ARG A 257 -10.79 -1.09 3.43
N THR A 258 -9.98 -1.90 2.75
CA THR A 258 -10.05 -2.07 1.29
C THR A 258 -11.39 -2.67 0.89
N TRP A 259 -11.81 -3.74 1.58
CA TRP A 259 -13.06 -4.45 1.31
C TRP A 259 -14.32 -3.63 1.61
N LEU A 260 -14.32 -2.83 2.68
CA LEU A 260 -15.45 -1.95 2.98
C LEU A 260 -15.65 -0.90 1.89
N ARG A 261 -14.56 -0.36 1.33
CA ARG A 261 -14.63 0.64 0.24
C ARG A 261 -15.16 0.05 -1.05
N THR A 262 -14.76 -1.17 -1.41
CA THR A 262 -15.25 -1.81 -2.64
C THR A 262 -16.76 -2.07 -2.56
N ARG A 263 -17.26 -2.49 -1.39
CA ARG A 263 -18.71 -2.69 -1.16
C ARG A 263 -19.54 -1.41 -1.31
N THR A 264 -19.06 -0.28 -0.77
CA THR A 264 -19.80 0.99 -0.87
C THR A 264 -19.94 1.48 -2.31
N THR A 265 -18.94 1.22 -3.17
CA THR A 265 -19.05 1.55 -4.60
C THR A 265 -20.08 0.68 -5.33
N SER A 266 -20.18 -0.60 -5.00
CA SER A 266 -21.16 -1.49 -5.62
C SER A 266 -22.61 -1.12 -5.26
N ALA A 267 -22.86 -0.69 -4.03
CA ALA A 267 -24.20 -0.32 -3.59
C ALA A 267 -24.72 1.01 -4.17
N SER A 268 -23.85 1.87 -4.70
CA SER A 268 -24.24 3.12 -5.37
C SER A 268 -24.56 2.96 -6.86
N MET A 269 -24.34 1.77 -7.41
CA MET A 269 -24.53 1.46 -8.83
C MET A 269 -25.79 0.62 -9.09
N SER A 270 -26.50 0.23 -8.02
CA SER A 270 -27.80 -0.45 -8.04
C SER A 270 -28.90 0.51 -7.61
#